data_AF-A0A1I1FB09-F1
#
_entry.id   AF-A0A1I1FB09-F1
#
_cell.length_a   1.000
_cell.length_b   1.000
_cell.length_c   1.000
_cell.angle_alpha   90.00
_cell.angle_beta   90.00
_cell.angle_gamma   90.00
#
_symmetry.space_group_name_H-M   'P 1'
#
loop_
_entity.id
_entity.type
_entity.pdbx_description
1 polymer ?
#
loop_
_entity_poly.entity_id
_entity_poly.type
_entity_poly.pdbx_seq_one_letter_code
_entity_poly.pdbx_strand_id
1 'polypeptide(L)'
;MLQLSYLGIAFAVVFYFVFGIAVRLMELSDKQRNKARLRIILISFATTSASSLFAGLINLNSKKIILGVLLVLLSFVTFVFLAGILIELHQIKTKIKIRRFMVLFDKVSCFINEGKTQEEILAYLVEIQKLTVKEAKDFLEFISDPTNYQFLSDVNQKIHESQIFKN
;
A
#
# COMPACT_ATOMS: atom_id res chain seq x y z
N MET A 1 -5.98 29.34 -17.71
CA MET A 1 -5.39 28.02 -17.42
C MET A 1 -4.05 28.11 -16.71
N LEU A 2 -3.07 28.87 -17.19
CA LEU A 2 -1.76 28.98 -16.51
C LEU A 2 -1.83 29.47 -15.05
N GLN A 3 -2.67 30.47 -14.76
CA GLN A 3 -2.91 30.96 -13.40
C GLN A 3 -3.50 29.88 -12.48
N LEU A 4 -4.38 29.02 -13.01
CA LEU A 4 -4.97 27.91 -12.27
C LEU A 4 -3.91 26.87 -11.90
N SER A 5 -2.99 26.57 -12.82
CA SER A 5 -1.87 25.67 -12.56
C SER A 5 -0.91 26.23 -11.50
N TYR A 6 -0.56 27.51 -11.55
CA TYR A 6 0.24 28.13 -10.48
C TYR A 6 -0.49 28.17 -9.14
N LEU A 7 -1.79 28.43 -9.15
CA LEU A 7 -2.62 28.36 -7.96
C LEU A 7 -2.63 26.94 -7.38
N GLY A 8 -2.67 25.91 -8.22
CA GLY A 8 -2.57 24.51 -7.79
C GLY A 8 -1.25 24.18 -7.11
N ILE A 9 -0.13 24.69 -7.62
CA ILE A 9 1.19 24.54 -6.99
C ILE A 9 1.23 25.25 -5.62
N ALA A 10 0.80 26.51 -5.57
CA ALA A 10 0.76 27.29 -4.32
C ALA A 10 -0.18 26.64 -3.28
N PHE A 11 -1.35 26.18 -3.72
CA PHE A 11 -2.30 25.45 -2.89
C PHE A 11 -1.67 24.20 -2.30
N ALA A 12 -0.95 23.39 -3.08
CA ALA A 12 -0.31 22.17 -2.58
C ALA A 12 0.69 22.46 -1.45
N VAL A 13 1.49 23.53 -1.58
CA VAL A 13 2.44 23.96 -0.55
C VAL A 13 1.70 24.42 0.71
N VAL A 14 0.74 25.32 0.57
CA VAL A 14 -0.05 25.83 1.71
C VAL A 14 -0.82 24.70 2.39
N PHE A 15 -1.44 23.82 1.61
CA PHE A 15 -2.16 22.65 2.09
C PHE A 15 -1.25 21.75 2.92
N TYR A 16 -0.05 21.43 2.42
CA TYR A 16 0.93 20.62 3.15
C TYR A 16 1.28 21.25 4.51
N PHE A 17 1.59 22.54 4.55
CA PHE A 17 1.97 23.22 5.79
C PHE A 17 0.81 23.35 6.77
N VAL A 18 -0.34 23.89 6.32
CA VAL A 18 -1.50 24.15 7.18
C VAL A 18 -2.05 22.85 7.74
N PHE A 19 -2.32 21.86 6.89
CA PHE A 19 -2.85 20.57 7.37
C PHE A 19 -1.79 19.73 8.07
N GLY A 20 -0.51 19.86 7.71
CA GLY A 20 0.59 19.20 8.41
C GLY A 20 0.71 19.68 9.86
N ILE A 21 0.59 20.99 10.10
CA ILE A 21 0.55 21.57 11.44
C ILE A 21 -0.76 21.20 12.15
N ALA A 22 -1.90 21.31 11.49
CA ALA A 22 -3.20 20.97 12.09
C ALA A 22 -3.24 19.52 12.60
N VAL A 23 -2.77 18.56 11.80
CA VAL A 23 -2.70 17.14 12.20
C VAL A 23 -1.70 16.90 13.35
N ARG A 24 -0.70 17.78 13.52
CA ARG A 24 0.22 17.71 14.66
C ARG A 24 -0.46 18.17 15.96
N LEU A 25 -1.37 19.14 15.88
CA LEU A 25 -2.04 19.76 17.02
C LEU A 25 -3.33 19.02 17.42
N MET A 26 -3.91 18.19 16.55
CA MET A 26 -5.08 17.38 16.88
C MET A 26 -4.74 16.23 17.83
N GLU A 27 -5.65 15.95 18.76
CA GLU A 27 -5.65 14.74 19.59
C GLU A 27 -6.05 13.51 18.76
N LEU A 28 -5.10 13.04 17.95
CA LEU A 28 -5.21 11.81 17.18
C LEU A 28 -4.29 10.75 17.77
N SER A 29 -4.77 9.50 17.78
CA SER A 29 -3.89 8.35 17.99
C SER A 29 -2.75 8.34 16.97
N ASP A 30 -1.58 7.79 17.33
CA ASP A 30 -0.40 7.78 16.43
C ASP A 30 -0.71 7.15 15.06
N LYS A 31 -1.53 6.10 15.06
CA LYS A 31 -1.98 5.43 13.83
C LYS A 31 -2.82 6.36 12.95
N GLN A 32 -3.77 7.09 13.52
CA GLN A 32 -4.62 8.03 12.77
C GLN A 32 -3.80 9.23 12.28
N ARG A 33 -2.90 9.74 13.12
CA ARG A 33 -1.99 10.85 12.80
C ARG A 33 -1.08 10.51 11.63
N ASN A 34 -0.44 9.35 11.67
CA ASN A 34 0.44 8.89 10.59
C ASN A 34 -0.33 8.64 9.29
N LYS A 35 -1.55 8.08 9.38
CA LYS A 35 -2.43 7.92 8.22
C LYS A 35 -2.84 9.27 7.61
N ALA A 36 -3.15 10.26 8.44
CA ALA A 36 -3.52 11.59 7.99
C ALA A 36 -2.33 12.32 7.34
N ARG A 37 -1.14 12.27 7.97
CA ARG A 37 0.11 12.81 7.40
C ARG A 37 0.42 12.21 6.03
N LEU A 38 0.31 10.89 5.91
CA LEU A 38 0.54 10.21 4.63
C LEU A 38 -0.44 10.69 3.55
N ARG A 39 -1.73 10.85 3.88
CA ARG A 39 -2.72 11.38 2.93
C ARG A 39 -2.41 12.80 2.49
N ILE A 40 -2.01 13.66 3.43
CA ILE A 40 -1.63 15.05 3.12
C ILE A 40 -0.44 15.07 2.16
N ILE A 41 0.59 14.25 2.43
CA ILE A 41 1.76 14.09 1.58
C ILE A 41 1.33 13.64 0.17
N LEU A 42 0.53 12.58 0.05
CA LEU A 42 0.08 12.04 -1.23
C LEU A 42 -0.69 13.08 -2.07
N ILE A 43 -1.64 13.79 -1.44
CA ILE A 43 -2.43 14.82 -2.12
C ILE A 43 -1.51 15.97 -2.58
N SER A 44 -0.60 16.42 -1.71
CA SER A 44 0.31 17.52 -2.02
C SER A 44 1.24 17.19 -3.19
N PHE A 45 1.82 15.99 -3.20
CA PHE A 45 2.66 15.53 -4.32
C PHE A 45 1.87 15.33 -5.60
N ALA A 46 0.66 14.75 -5.53
CA ALA A 46 -0.18 14.56 -6.72
C ALA A 46 -0.61 15.91 -7.34
N THR A 47 -1.09 16.85 -6.52
CA THR A 47 -1.48 18.18 -6.98
C THR A 47 -0.28 18.96 -7.53
N THR A 48 0.87 18.90 -6.87
CA THR A 48 2.10 19.56 -7.35
C THR A 48 2.55 18.99 -8.69
N SER A 49 2.55 17.66 -8.84
CA SER A 49 2.95 17.00 -10.08
C SER A 49 2.03 17.39 -11.24
N ALA A 50 0.72 17.21 -11.08
CA ALA A 50 -0.25 17.54 -12.13
C ALA A 50 -0.21 19.03 -12.49
N SER A 51 -0.19 19.91 -11.48
CA SER A 51 -0.21 21.36 -11.71
C SER A 51 1.09 21.85 -12.36
N SER A 52 2.25 21.29 -11.97
CA SER A 52 3.55 21.62 -12.58
C SER A 52 3.63 21.12 -14.01
N LEU A 53 3.06 19.95 -14.33
CA LEU A 53 3.00 19.44 -15.70
C LEU A 53 2.21 20.39 -16.60
N PHE A 54 0.99 20.75 -16.21
CA PHE A 54 0.16 21.68 -16.99
C PHE A 54 0.80 23.06 -17.11
N ALA A 55 1.37 23.59 -16.01
CA ALA A 55 2.08 24.87 -16.06
C ALA A 55 3.29 24.80 -17.00
N GLY A 56 4.05 23.69 -16.95
CA GLY A 56 5.19 23.47 -17.82
C GLY A 56 4.81 23.44 -19.30
N LEU A 57 3.83 22.61 -19.66
CA LEU A 57 3.34 22.49 -21.05
C LEU A 57 2.79 23.82 -21.59
N ILE A 58 2.03 24.58 -20.80
CA ILE A 58 1.49 25.86 -21.23
C ILE A 58 2.62 26.90 -21.44
N ASN A 59 3.65 26.91 -20.59
CA ASN A 59 4.78 27.82 -20.74
C ASN A 59 5.66 27.48 -21.96
N LEU A 60 5.85 26.20 -22.26
CA LEU A 60 6.52 25.75 -23.49
C LEU A 60 5.77 26.27 -24.73
N ASN A 61 4.44 26.14 -24.74
CA ASN A 61 3.59 26.65 -25.82
C ASN A 61 3.63 28.20 -25.91
N SER A 62 3.83 28.88 -24.79
CA SER A 62 3.93 30.35 -24.71
C SER A 62 5.33 30.90 -24.98
N LYS A 63 6.23 30.09 -25.58
CA LYS A 63 7.65 30.43 -25.88
C LYS A 63 8.52 30.72 -24.65
N LYS A 64 8.04 30.45 -23.43
CA LYS A 64 8.80 30.56 -22.17
C LYS A 64 9.52 29.24 -21.88
N ILE A 65 10.48 28.90 -22.73
CA ILE A 65 11.10 27.57 -22.78
C ILE A 65 11.75 27.19 -21.44
N ILE A 66 12.58 28.07 -20.87
CA ILE A 66 13.31 27.80 -19.61
C ILE A 66 12.35 27.48 -18.46
N LEU A 67 11.32 28.31 -18.28
CA LEU A 67 10.33 28.12 -17.23
C LEU A 67 9.50 26.84 -17.46
N GLY A 68 9.15 26.56 -18.72
CA GLY A 68 8.44 25.36 -19.12
C GLY A 68 9.21 24.09 -18.78
N VAL A 69 10.48 24.01 -19.17
CA VAL A 69 11.36 22.87 -18.87
C VAL A 69 11.51 22.66 -17.37
N LEU A 70 11.74 23.73 -16.60
CA LEU A 70 11.89 23.64 -15.14
C LEU A 70 10.65 23.06 -14.47
N LEU A 71 9.46 23.49 -14.89
CA LEU A 71 8.19 23.00 -14.34
C LEU A 71 7.89 21.55 -14.74
N VAL A 72 8.26 21.14 -15.96
CA VAL A 72 8.17 19.74 -16.38
C VAL A 72 9.12 18.85 -15.55
N LEU A 73 10.35 19.30 -15.31
CA LEU A 73 11.30 18.60 -14.44
C LEU A 73 10.76 18.49 -13.00
N LEU A 74 10.21 19.57 -12.46
CA LEU A 74 9.57 19.55 -11.13
C LEU A 74 8.41 18.54 -11.07
N SER A 75 7.58 18.50 -12.10
CA SER A 75 6.51 17.51 -12.22
C SER A 75 7.05 16.07 -12.22
N PHE A 76 8.12 15.82 -12.97
CA PHE A 76 8.72 14.50 -13.06
C PHE A 76 9.32 14.05 -11.73
N VAL A 77 10.09 14.91 -11.06
CA VAL A 77 10.68 14.62 -9.75
C VAL A 77 9.59 14.31 -8.72
N THR A 78 8.54 15.15 -8.64
CA THR A 78 7.43 14.93 -7.70
C THR A 78 6.65 13.66 -8.01
N PHE A 79 6.51 13.29 -9.29
CA PHE A 79 5.90 12.03 -9.70
C PHE A 79 6.72 10.81 -9.25
N VAL A 80 8.05 10.85 -9.39
CA VAL A 80 8.93 9.75 -8.96
C VAL A 80 8.81 9.51 -7.46
N PHE A 81 8.81 10.56 -6.64
CA PHE A 81 8.57 10.43 -5.19
C PHE A 81 7.20 9.84 -4.88
N LEU A 82 6.15 10.31 -5.57
CA LEU A 82 4.80 9.78 -5.38
C LEU A 82 4.72 8.29 -5.74
N ALA A 83 5.31 7.89 -6.86
CA ALA A 83 5.36 6.49 -7.30
C ALA A 83 6.11 5.62 -6.29
N GLY A 84 7.25 6.07 -5.77
CA GLY A 84 8.02 5.37 -4.73
C GLY A 84 7.17 5.10 -3.48
N ILE A 85 6.49 6.13 -2.96
CA ILE A 85 5.61 5.99 -1.79
C ILE A 85 4.48 4.98 -2.05
N LEU A 86 3.86 5.01 -3.23
CA LEU A 86 2.78 4.10 -3.59
C LEU A 86 3.27 2.65 -3.71
N ILE A 87 4.46 2.42 -4.27
CA ILE A 87 5.09 1.10 -4.37
C ILE A 87 5.37 0.55 -2.97
N GLU A 88 6.00 1.32 -2.09
CA GLU A 88 6.27 0.89 -0.72
C GLU A 88 4.97 0.56 0.05
N LEU A 89 3.94 1.40 -0.08
CA LEU A 89 2.63 1.13 0.51
C LEU A 89 2.00 -0.15 -0.03
N HIS A 90 2.15 -0.42 -1.32
CA HIS A 90 1.69 -1.65 -1.94
C HIS A 90 2.44 -2.85 -1.38
N GLN A 91 3.77 -2.79 -1.34
CA GLN A 91 4.61 -3.86 -0.78
C GLN A 91 4.28 -4.16 0.69
N ILE A 92 4.07 -3.14 1.52
CA ILE A 92 3.66 -3.32 2.93
C ILE A 92 2.31 -4.04 3.00
N LYS A 93 1.31 -3.61 2.23
CA LYS A 93 -0.01 -4.27 2.21
C LYS A 93 0.09 -5.71 1.75
N THR A 94 0.87 -5.98 0.71
CA THR A 94 1.10 -7.32 0.18
C THR A 94 1.79 -8.20 1.21
N LYS A 95 2.82 -7.70 1.89
CA LYS A 95 3.51 -8.42 2.97
C LYS A 95 2.57 -8.77 4.13
N ILE A 96 1.67 -7.86 4.52
CA ILE A 96 0.66 -8.12 5.56
C ILE A 96 -0.32 -9.21 5.11
N LYS A 97 -0.79 -9.15 3.86
CA LYS A 97 -1.68 -10.18 3.31
C LYS A 97 -1.02 -11.55 3.29
N ILE A 98 0.22 -11.64 2.77
CA ILE A 98 1.00 -12.89 2.76
C ILE A 98 1.18 -13.41 4.18
N ARG A 99 1.57 -12.57 5.14
CA ARG A 99 1.74 -13.01 6.54
C ARG A 99 0.44 -13.60 7.12
N ARG A 100 -0.71 -12.95 6.90
CA ARG A 100 -2.00 -13.46 7.37
C ARG A 100 -2.35 -14.80 6.72
N PHE A 101 -2.07 -14.92 5.42
CA PHE A 101 -2.27 -16.16 4.67
C PHE A 101 -1.38 -17.29 5.21
N MET A 102 -0.10 -17.03 5.47
CA MET A 102 0.82 -18.04 6.06
C MET A 102 0.36 -18.49 7.45
N VAL A 103 -0.09 -17.57 8.30
CA VAL A 103 -0.63 -17.94 9.63
C VAL A 103 -1.91 -18.78 9.50
N LEU A 104 -2.74 -18.51 8.50
CA LEU A 104 -3.92 -19.31 8.21
C LEU A 104 -3.53 -20.72 7.75
N PHE A 105 -2.57 -20.81 6.83
CA PHE A 105 -2.00 -22.06 6.36
C PHE A 105 -1.44 -22.90 7.50
N ASP A 106 -0.65 -22.33 8.41
CA ASP A 106 -0.06 -23.06 9.54
C ASP A 106 -1.10 -23.68 10.45
N LYS A 107 -2.16 -22.93 10.78
CA LYS A 107 -3.24 -23.46 11.61
C LYS A 107 -4.00 -24.58 10.92
N VAL A 108 -4.26 -24.43 9.63
CA VAL A 108 -4.98 -25.46 8.86
C VAL A 108 -4.12 -26.70 8.66
N SER A 109 -2.83 -26.54 8.36
CA SER A 109 -1.85 -27.64 8.31
C SER A 109 -1.80 -28.40 9.64
N CYS A 110 -1.79 -27.68 10.78
CA CYS A 110 -1.88 -28.31 12.10
C CYS A 110 -3.18 -29.12 12.27
N PHE A 111 -4.33 -28.59 11.85
CA PHE A 111 -5.60 -29.31 11.91
C PHE A 111 -5.65 -30.56 11.03
N ILE A 112 -5.03 -30.51 9.85
CA ILE A 112 -4.90 -31.68 8.98
C ILE A 112 -4.03 -32.75 9.67
N ASN A 113 -2.90 -32.35 10.26
CA ASN A 113 -2.01 -33.27 10.99
C ASN A 113 -2.66 -33.84 12.28
N GLU A 114 -3.55 -33.09 12.92
CA GLU A 114 -4.38 -33.54 14.05
C GLU A 114 -5.50 -34.51 13.61
N GLY A 115 -5.69 -34.72 12.30
CA GLY A 115 -6.72 -35.61 11.77
C GLY A 115 -8.13 -35.01 11.79
N LYS A 116 -8.27 -33.68 11.85
CA LYS A 116 -9.59 -33.03 11.81
C LYS A 116 -10.27 -33.22 10.46
N THR A 117 -11.58 -33.28 10.49
CA THR A 117 -12.40 -33.43 9.29
C THR A 117 -12.42 -32.14 8.47
N GLN A 118 -12.64 -32.26 7.16
CA GLN A 118 -12.77 -31.10 6.28
C GLN A 118 -13.91 -30.16 6.71
N GLU A 119 -14.98 -30.70 7.27
CA GLU A 119 -16.12 -29.92 7.77
C GLU A 119 -15.73 -29.05 8.97
N GLU A 120 -14.94 -29.58 9.91
CA GLU A 120 -14.43 -28.82 11.07
C GLU A 120 -13.48 -27.71 10.65
N ILE A 121 -12.61 -27.98 9.66
CA ILE A 121 -11.69 -26.97 9.12
C ILE A 121 -12.48 -25.89 8.38
N LEU A 122 -13.49 -26.26 7.60
CA LEU A 122 -14.35 -25.31 6.88
C LEU A 122 -15.16 -24.45 7.84
N ALA A 123 -15.69 -25.03 8.92
CA ALA A 123 -16.35 -24.28 10.00
C ALA A 123 -15.39 -23.28 10.64
N TYR A 124 -14.14 -23.66 10.93
CA TYR A 124 -13.12 -22.73 11.42
C TYR A 124 -12.86 -21.56 10.45
N LEU A 125 -12.73 -21.84 9.15
CA LEU A 125 -12.47 -20.81 8.14
C LEU A 125 -13.64 -19.82 8.01
N VAL A 126 -14.88 -20.31 8.00
CA VAL A 126 -16.07 -19.49 7.79
C VAL A 126 -16.50 -18.78 9.06
N GLU A 127 -16.55 -19.47 10.20
CA GLU A 127 -17.13 -18.92 11.43
C GLU A 127 -16.14 -18.10 12.24
N ILE A 128 -14.88 -18.52 12.30
CA ILE A 128 -13.84 -17.88 13.12
C ILE A 128 -13.03 -16.90 12.29
N GLN A 129 -12.54 -17.32 11.12
CA GLN A 129 -11.76 -16.45 10.22
C GLN A 129 -12.62 -15.53 9.34
N LYS A 130 -13.95 -15.72 9.38
CA LYS A 130 -14.93 -14.89 8.65
C LYS A 130 -14.69 -14.86 7.14
N LEU A 131 -14.12 -15.93 6.57
CA LEU A 131 -14.04 -16.13 5.12
C LEU A 131 -15.43 -16.41 4.57
N THR A 132 -15.69 -16.00 3.34
CA THR A 132 -16.88 -16.49 2.64
C THR A 132 -16.76 -17.99 2.40
N VAL A 133 -17.88 -18.70 2.30
CA VAL A 133 -17.88 -20.15 2.02
C VAL A 133 -17.09 -20.48 0.75
N LYS A 134 -17.18 -19.61 -0.26
CA LYS A 134 -16.41 -19.76 -1.50
C LYS A 134 -14.90 -19.64 -1.25
N GLU A 135 -14.46 -18.56 -0.61
CA GLU A 135 -13.03 -18.35 -0.31
C GLU A 135 -12.45 -19.47 0.57
N ALA A 136 -13.22 -19.99 1.53
CA ALA A 136 -12.81 -21.11 2.37
C ALA A 136 -12.61 -22.39 1.56
N LYS A 137 -13.53 -22.69 0.62
CA LYS A 137 -13.40 -23.84 -0.29
C LYS A 137 -12.24 -23.68 -1.26
N ASP A 138 -12.12 -22.53 -1.91
CA ASP A 138 -11.02 -22.23 -2.84
C ASP A 138 -9.66 -22.35 -2.12
N PHE A 139 -9.59 -21.89 -0.85
CA PHE A 139 -8.40 -22.05 -0.02
C PHE A 139 -8.09 -23.52 0.30
N LEU A 140 -9.09 -24.30 0.71
CA LEU A 140 -8.93 -25.73 0.99
C LEU A 140 -8.50 -26.51 -0.25
N GLU A 141 -9.11 -26.23 -1.40
CA GLU A 141 -8.74 -26.82 -2.68
C GLU A 141 -7.29 -26.48 -3.05
N PHE A 142 -6.89 -25.22 -2.88
CA PHE A 142 -5.53 -24.76 -3.15
C PHE A 142 -4.48 -25.49 -2.30
N ILE A 143 -4.73 -25.67 -1.00
CA ILE A 143 -3.79 -26.37 -0.10
C ILE A 143 -3.87 -27.90 -0.20
N SER A 144 -4.93 -28.44 -0.80
CA SER A 144 -5.06 -29.89 -1.02
C SER A 144 -4.20 -30.37 -2.19
N ASP A 145 -3.79 -29.48 -3.09
CA ASP A 145 -2.78 -29.76 -4.11
C ASP A 145 -1.40 -29.95 -3.44
N PRO A 146 -0.77 -31.13 -3.56
CA PRO A 146 0.53 -31.41 -2.95
C PRO A 146 1.63 -30.42 -3.36
N THR A 147 1.57 -29.91 -4.59
CA THR A 147 2.57 -28.97 -5.13
C THR A 147 2.47 -27.62 -4.41
N ASN A 148 1.25 -27.13 -4.23
CA ASN A 148 0.99 -25.86 -3.57
C ASN A 148 1.25 -25.96 -2.06
N TYR A 149 0.87 -27.09 -1.46
CA TYR A 149 1.14 -27.38 -0.05
C TYR A 149 2.64 -27.34 0.24
N GLN A 150 3.44 -28.06 -0.57
CA GLN A 150 4.89 -28.11 -0.43
C GLN A 150 5.51 -26.71 -0.59
N PHE A 151 5.07 -25.96 -1.60
CA PHE A 151 5.52 -24.59 -1.82
C PHE A 151 5.25 -23.69 -0.60
N LEU A 152 4.05 -23.74 -0.04
CA LEU A 152 3.70 -22.94 1.14
C LEU A 152 4.51 -23.36 2.37
N SER A 153 4.70 -24.66 2.57
CA SER A 153 5.54 -25.19 3.65
C SER A 153 6.97 -24.68 3.55
N ASP A 154 7.59 -24.76 2.37
CA ASP A 154 8.96 -24.30 2.12
C ASP A 154 9.09 -22.77 2.32
N VAL A 155 8.08 -22.01 1.88
CA VAL A 155 8.03 -20.57 2.10
C VAL A 155 7.92 -20.25 3.58
N ASN A 156 7.12 -20.99 4.34
CA ASN A 156 6.96 -20.75 5.76
C ASN A 156 8.25 -21.05 6.55
N GLN A 157 8.92 -22.15 6.20
CA GLN A 157 10.21 -22.51 6.79
C GLN A 157 11.24 -21.40 6.58
N LYS A 158 11.38 -20.89 5.35
CA LYS A 158 12.28 -19.77 5.05
C LYS A 158 11.91 -18.48 5.80
N ILE A 159 10.61 -18.22 5.99
CA ILE A 159 10.14 -17.08 6.79
C ILE A 159 10.57 -17.26 8.25
N HIS A 160 10.43 -18.46 8.81
CA HIS A 160 10.82 -18.76 10.19
C HIS A 160 12.34 -18.63 10.38
N GLU A 161 13.13 -19.22 9.49
CA GLU A 161 14.59 -19.09 9.47
C GLU A 161 15.01 -17.61 9.43
N SER A 162 14.40 -16.80 8.57
CA SER A 162 14.71 -15.36 8.48
C SER A 162 14.36 -14.54 9.73
N GLN A 163 13.48 -15.04 10.59
CA GLN A 163 13.13 -14.39 11.86
C GLN A 163 14.10 -14.78 12.98
N ILE A 164 14.64 -15.99 12.95
CA ILE A 164 15.66 -16.45 13.91
C ILE A 164 16.95 -15.64 13.76
N PHE A 165 17.35 -15.28 12.53
CA PHE A 165 18.53 -14.43 12.27
C PHE A 165 18.37 -12.94 12.60
N LYS A 166 17.18 -12.51 13.07
CA LYS A 166 16.91 -11.10 13.44
C LYS A 166 16.93 -10.83 14.95
N ASN A 167 17.07 -11.88 15.75
CA ASN A 167 17.29 -11.81 17.20
C ASN A 167 18.76 -12.06 17.52
#